data_AF-A0A845DGI9-F1
#
_entry.id   AF-A0A845DGI9-F1
#
_cell.length_a   1.000
_cell.length_b   1.000
_cell.length_c   1.000
_cell.angle_alpha   90.00
_cell.angle_beta   90.00
_cell.angle_gamma   90.00
#
_symmetry.space_group_name_H-M   'P 1'
#
loop_
_entity.id
_entity.type
_entity.pdbx_description
1 polymer ?
#
loop_
_entity_poly.entity_id
_entity_poly.type
_entity_poly.pdbx_seq_one_letter_code
_entity_poly.pdbx_strand_id
1 'polypeptide(L)'
;PPNLVSCWLTLDDVDLHNGAMQFLPGTHFRSVEHGRLAENNALLELGEEIDESKAVVVPLPAGGVTLHHCQTLHHTAPNKTDRQRRAFAIHFMTPGTRSMREMKYLEVSFEQPVLRMRV
;
A
#
# COMPACT_ATOMS: atom_id res chain seq x y z
N PRO A 1 6.51 11.61 -12.57
CA PRO A 1 6.68 10.99 -11.23
C PRO A 1 5.47 10.09 -10.96
N PRO A 2 5.62 8.98 -10.21
CA PRO A 2 4.49 8.17 -9.78
C PRO A 2 3.47 9.04 -9.03
N ASN A 3 2.19 8.89 -9.34
CA ASN A 3 1.10 9.72 -8.83
C ASN A 3 -0.11 8.88 -8.35
N LEU A 4 0.18 7.66 -7.89
CA LEU A 4 -0.80 6.70 -7.39
C LEU A 4 -1.00 6.88 -5.88
N VAL A 5 -2.24 6.76 -5.42
CA VAL A 5 -2.59 6.69 -4.00
C VAL A 5 -3.12 5.31 -3.67
N SER A 6 -2.54 4.67 -2.65
CA SER A 6 -3.01 3.43 -2.08
C SER A 6 -3.95 3.73 -0.91
N CYS A 7 -5.08 3.04 -0.89
CA CYS A 7 -6.07 3.04 0.18
C CYS A 7 -6.15 1.64 0.77
N TRP A 8 -5.94 1.54 2.07
CA TRP A 8 -6.08 0.29 2.79
C TRP A 8 -7.18 0.41 3.82
N LEU A 9 -8.29 -0.26 3.51
CA LEU A 9 -9.50 -0.31 4.34
C LEU A 9 -9.50 -1.61 5.14
N THR A 10 -9.46 -1.49 6.46
CA THR A 10 -9.50 -2.65 7.37
C THR A 10 -10.92 -3.19 7.50
N LEU A 11 -11.07 -4.52 7.51
CA LEU A 11 -12.35 -5.19 7.82
C LEU A 11 -12.40 -5.76 9.23
N ASP A 12 -11.24 -5.84 9.88
CA ASP A 12 -11.07 -6.27 11.26
C ASP A 12 -10.26 -5.18 12.00
N ASP A 13 -10.34 -5.15 13.33
CA ASP A 13 -9.45 -4.30 14.13
C ASP A 13 -7.99 -4.71 13.90
N VAL A 14 -7.11 -3.74 13.71
CA VAL A 14 -5.68 -3.96 13.53
C VAL A 14 -4.85 -3.17 14.53
N ASP A 15 -3.84 -3.83 15.08
CA ASP A 15 -2.86 -3.25 15.98
C ASP A 15 -1.47 -3.85 15.72
N LEU A 16 -0.51 -3.47 16.56
CA LEU A 16 0.87 -3.93 16.47
C LEU A 16 1.01 -5.46 16.43
N HIS A 17 0.13 -6.21 17.10
CA HIS A 17 0.28 -7.65 17.31
C HIS A 17 -0.32 -8.49 16.19
N ASN A 18 -1.40 -8.01 15.56
CA ASN A 18 -2.05 -8.72 14.46
C ASN A 18 -1.69 -8.17 13.07
N GLY A 19 -0.76 -7.21 12.99
CA GLY A 19 -0.14 -6.78 11.74
C GLY A 19 -0.75 -5.53 11.14
N ALA A 20 -1.04 -4.52 11.95
CA ALA A 20 -1.29 -3.15 11.49
C ALA A 20 -0.18 -2.67 10.55
N MET A 21 -0.55 -1.79 9.61
CA MET A 21 0.42 -1.19 8.71
C MET A 21 1.38 -0.28 9.45
N GLN A 22 2.62 -0.31 9.00
CA GLN A 22 3.69 0.55 9.47
C GLN A 22 4.23 1.34 8.29
N PHE A 23 4.42 2.63 8.48
CA PHE A 23 4.89 3.56 7.45
C PHE A 23 6.19 4.20 7.89
N LEU A 24 7.09 4.47 6.95
CA LEU A 24 8.20 5.39 7.19
C LEU A 24 7.83 6.77 6.63
N PRO A 25 7.48 7.76 7.47
CA PRO A 25 7.03 9.06 7.01
C PRO A 25 8.09 9.79 6.17
N GLY A 26 7.65 10.53 5.16
CA GLY A 26 8.52 11.33 4.29
C GLY A 26 9.31 10.57 3.23
N THR A 27 9.27 9.23 3.23
CA THR A 27 9.98 8.41 2.22
C THR A 27 9.47 8.64 0.80
N HIS A 28 8.19 8.98 0.61
CA HIS A 28 7.60 9.31 -0.68
C HIS A 28 8.19 10.54 -1.38
N PHE A 29 8.95 11.40 -0.68
CA PHE A 29 9.68 12.50 -1.31
C PHE A 29 10.95 12.03 -2.04
N ARG A 30 11.38 10.79 -1.79
CA ARG A 30 12.53 10.16 -2.45
C ARG A 30 11.99 9.17 -3.47
N SER A 31 12.36 9.34 -4.74
CA SER A 31 11.99 8.36 -5.75
C SER A 31 12.84 7.12 -5.61
N VAL A 32 12.19 6.03 -5.23
CA VAL A 32 12.79 4.71 -5.15
C VAL A 32 12.40 3.96 -6.42
N GLU A 33 13.40 3.52 -7.18
CA GLU A 33 13.16 2.62 -8.30
C GLU A 33 12.82 1.24 -7.75
N HIS A 34 11.69 0.66 -8.18
CA HIS A 34 11.38 -0.73 -7.86
C HIS A 34 12.31 -1.64 -8.67
N GLY A 35 13.49 -1.90 -8.10
CA GLY A 35 14.37 -3.00 -8.53
C GLY A 35 13.57 -4.31 -8.58
N ARG A 36 13.94 -5.19 -9.51
CA ARG A 36 13.26 -6.46 -9.82
C ARG A 36 13.17 -7.35 -8.58
N LEU A 37 12.09 -7.16 -7.82
CA LEU A 37 11.63 -7.93 -6.66
C LEU A 37 11.57 -9.43 -6.99
N ALA A 38 12.69 -10.12 -6.83
CA ALA A 38 12.74 -11.56 -6.78
C ALA A 38 12.46 -11.96 -5.34
N GLU A 39 11.28 -12.56 -5.13
CA GLU A 39 11.00 -13.53 -4.07
C GLU A 39 11.55 -13.18 -2.68
N ASN A 40 10.65 -12.60 -1.87
CA ASN A 40 10.72 -12.44 -0.40
C ASN A 40 11.14 -11.05 0.09
N ASN A 41 10.16 -10.35 0.68
CA ASN A 41 10.27 -9.09 1.43
C ASN A 41 10.70 -7.86 0.63
N ALA A 42 9.69 -7.15 0.11
CA ALA A 42 9.80 -5.92 -0.66
C ALA A 42 10.49 -4.71 0.03
N LEU A 43 10.89 -4.86 1.29
CA LEU A 43 11.65 -3.86 2.04
C LEU A 43 13.17 -3.95 1.79
N LEU A 44 13.71 -5.08 1.32
CA LEU A 44 15.15 -5.36 1.44
C LEU A 44 16.04 -4.96 0.24
N GLU A 45 15.50 -4.50 -0.89
CA GLU A 45 16.29 -4.21 -2.09
C GLU A 45 16.47 -2.71 -2.40
N LEU A 46 16.34 -1.85 -1.40
CA LEU A 46 16.47 -0.40 -1.61
C LEU A 46 17.90 0.13 -1.66
N GLY A 47 18.93 -0.68 -1.35
CA GLY A 47 20.33 -0.28 -1.36
C GLY A 47 20.73 0.79 -0.31
N GLU A 48 19.77 1.54 0.22
CA GLU A 48 19.88 2.39 1.40
C GLU A 48 19.52 1.58 2.65
N GLU A 49 20.28 1.76 3.74
CA GLU A 49 19.93 1.26 5.07
C GLU A 49 18.60 1.92 5.50
N ILE A 50 17.48 1.25 5.22
CA ILE A 50 16.18 1.65 5.73
C ILE A 50 16.24 1.51 7.25
N ASP A 51 16.19 2.65 7.94
CA ASP A 51 16.09 2.68 9.40
C ASP A 51 14.65 2.33 9.81
N GLU A 52 14.38 1.03 9.97
CA GLU A 52 13.08 0.50 10.39
C GLU A 52 12.63 1.06 11.76
N SER A 53 13.55 1.55 12.60
CA SER A 53 13.18 2.16 13.89
C SER A 53 12.37 3.45 13.74
N LYS A 54 12.40 4.07 12.54
CA LYS A 54 11.58 5.25 12.19
C LYS A 54 10.18 4.88 11.71
N ALA A 55 9.85 3.59 11.60
CA ALA A 55 8.52 3.16 11.18
C ALA A 55 7.47 3.51 12.24
N VAL A 56 6.35 4.05 11.80
CA VAL A 56 5.20 4.41 12.64
C VAL A 56 4.11 3.38 12.41
N VAL A 57 3.71 2.70 13.48
CA VAL A 57 2.59 1.75 13.50
C VAL A 57 1.27 2.53 13.51
N VAL A 58 0.36 2.18 12.61
CA VAL A 58 -0.95 2.83 12.49
C VAL A 58 -2.05 1.83 12.84
N PRO A 59 -2.41 1.69 14.14
CA PRO A 59 -3.54 0.87 14.55
C PRO A 59 -4.85 1.50 14.07
N LEU A 60 -5.80 0.66 13.67
CA LEU A 60 -7.10 1.09 13.16
C LEU A 60 -8.19 0.12 13.61
N PRO A 61 -9.40 0.62 13.93
CA PRO A 61 -10.55 -0.26 14.10
C PRO A 61 -11.00 -0.85 12.75
N ALA A 62 -11.87 -1.84 12.77
CA ALA A 62 -12.60 -2.30 11.60
C ALA A 62 -13.34 -1.11 10.93
N GLY A 63 -13.20 -0.99 9.61
CA GLY A 63 -13.68 0.16 8.84
C GLY A 63 -12.72 1.35 8.80
N GLY A 64 -11.60 1.30 9.53
CA GLY A 64 -10.53 2.30 9.47
C GLY A 64 -9.78 2.27 8.14
N VAL A 65 -9.19 3.41 7.77
CA VAL A 65 -8.51 3.57 6.48
C VAL A 65 -7.15 4.24 6.66
N THR A 66 -6.15 3.74 5.95
CA THR A 66 -4.94 4.52 5.64
C THR A 66 -4.95 4.92 4.17
N LEU A 67 -4.50 6.15 3.90
CA LEU A 67 -4.22 6.65 2.55
C LEU A 67 -2.74 7.00 2.49
N HIS A 68 -2.02 6.47 1.50
CA HIS A 68 -0.60 6.72 1.35
C HIS A 68 -0.19 6.80 -0.11
N HIS A 69 0.85 7.59 -0.37
CA HIS A 69 1.47 7.66 -1.70
C HIS A 69 2.12 6.31 -2.04
N CYS A 70 2.09 5.91 -3.31
CA CYS A 70 2.68 4.65 -3.78
C CYS A 70 4.18 4.50 -3.49
N GLN A 71 4.90 5.61 -3.31
CA GLN A 71 6.33 5.61 -2.94
C GLN A 71 6.57 5.72 -1.43
N THR A 72 5.53 5.81 -0.60
CA THR A 72 5.73 5.72 0.85
C THR A 72 6.15 4.30 1.19
N LEU A 73 7.33 4.12 1.76
CA LEU A 73 7.76 2.81 2.26
C LEU A 73 6.84 2.38 3.40
N HIS A 74 6.28 1.18 3.26
CA HIS A 74 5.33 0.62 4.20
C HIS A 74 5.44 -0.90 4.24
N HIS A 75 5.07 -1.48 5.39
CA HIS A 75 5.00 -2.92 5.56
C HIS A 75 4.00 -3.30 6.64
N THR A 76 3.73 -4.60 6.77
CA THR A 76 2.99 -5.15 7.90
C THR A 76 3.81 -6.27 8.53
N ALA A 77 3.91 -6.30 9.85
CA ALA A 77 4.49 -7.43 10.57
C ALA A 77 3.60 -8.69 10.42
N PRO A 78 4.18 -9.91 10.59
CA PRO A 78 3.39 -11.13 10.67
C PRO A 78 2.32 -11.06 11.77
N ASN A 79 1.13 -11.56 11.49
CA ASN A 79 0.08 -11.69 12.49
C ASN A 79 0.44 -12.82 13.47
N LYS A 80 0.67 -12.48 14.74
CA LYS A 80 1.03 -13.43 15.81
C LYS A 80 -0.15 -13.80 16.71
N THR A 81 -1.37 -13.41 16.32
CA THR A 81 -2.60 -13.62 17.08
C THR A 81 -3.51 -14.63 16.38
N ASP A 82 -4.59 -15.01 17.05
CA ASP A 82 -5.70 -15.81 16.50
C ASP A 82 -6.76 -14.97 15.76
N ARG A 83 -6.69 -13.63 15.86
CA ARG A 83 -7.61 -12.72 15.16
C ARG A 83 -7.31 -12.67 13.68
N GLN A 84 -8.36 -12.53 12.87
CA GLN A 84 -8.20 -12.21 11.46
C GLN A 84 -7.66 -10.79 11.25
N ARG A 85 -7.05 -10.57 10.08
CA ARG A 85 -6.56 -9.27 9.61
C ARG A 85 -6.92 -9.10 8.14
N ARG A 86 -8.21 -9.04 7.84
CA ARG A 86 -8.72 -8.83 6.48
C ARG A 86 -8.73 -7.33 6.17
N ALA A 87 -8.43 -7.01 4.92
CA ALA A 87 -8.45 -5.64 4.43
C ALA A 87 -8.60 -5.61 2.90
N PHE A 88 -9.11 -4.51 2.39
CA PHE A 88 -9.05 -4.19 0.97
C PHE A 88 -7.86 -3.26 0.70
N ALA A 89 -7.06 -3.61 -0.31
CA ALA A 89 -6.07 -2.71 -0.90
C ALA A 89 -6.61 -2.17 -2.21
N ILE A 90 -6.90 -0.87 -2.24
CA ILE A 90 -7.49 -0.17 -3.37
C ILE A 90 -6.46 0.85 -3.87
N HIS A 91 -6.16 0.85 -5.16
CA HIS A 91 -5.18 1.76 -5.75
C HIS A 91 -5.87 2.73 -6.69
N PHE A 92 -5.75 4.03 -6.40
CA PHE A 92 -6.29 5.11 -7.22
C PHE A 92 -5.20 5.61 -8.16
N MET A 93 -5.50 5.55 -9.45
CA MET A 93 -4.59 5.92 -10.54
C MET A 93 -5.28 6.90 -11.47
N THR A 94 -4.53 7.86 -12.00
CA THR A 94 -5.07 8.77 -13.02
C THR A 94 -5.22 8.05 -14.37
N PRO A 95 -6.24 8.38 -15.19
CA PRO A 95 -6.29 7.91 -16.57
C PRO A 95 -4.97 8.17 -17.30
N GLY A 96 -4.54 7.24 -18.14
CA GLY A 96 -3.24 7.31 -18.81
C GLY A 96 -2.06 6.77 -18.01
N THR A 97 -2.28 6.12 -16.85
CA THR A 97 -1.24 5.33 -16.17
C THR A 97 -0.77 4.18 -17.08
N ARG A 98 0.54 4.02 -17.22
CA ARG A 98 1.17 2.95 -18.01
C ARG A 98 1.67 1.84 -17.10
N SER A 99 1.27 0.60 -17.38
CA SER A 99 1.88 -0.59 -16.79
C SER A 99 3.28 -0.79 -17.36
N MET A 100 4.28 -0.79 -16.48
CA MET A 100 5.67 -1.09 -16.86
C MET A 100 5.90 -2.57 -17.12
N ARG A 101 5.02 -3.45 -16.60
CA ARG A 101 5.08 -4.90 -16.85
C ARG A 101 4.57 -5.27 -18.24
N GLU A 102 3.43 -4.68 -18.63
CA GLU A 102 2.76 -5.00 -19.89
C GLU A 102 3.10 -4.01 -21.01
N MET A 103 3.77 -2.92 -20.68
CA MET A 103 4.10 -1.83 -21.60
C MET A 103 2.85 -1.21 -22.28
N LYS A 104 1.72 -1.25 -21.59
CA LYS A 104 0.41 -0.75 -22.06
C LYS A 104 -0.17 0.26 -21.09
N TYR A 105 -1.01 1.16 -21.60
CA TYR A 105 -1.85 2.01 -20.77
C TYR A 105 -2.95 1.16 -20.11
N LEU A 106 -3.19 1.40 -18.83
CA LEU A 106 -4.32 0.80 -18.13
C LEU A 106 -5.59 1.42 -18.69
N GLU A 107 -6.44 0.59 -19.30
CA GLU A 107 -7.72 1.02 -19.84
C GLU A 107 -8.65 1.44 -18.70
N VAL A 108 -9.32 2.57 -18.89
CA VAL A 108 -10.37 3.03 -17.97
C VAL A 108 -11.71 2.70 -18.62
N SER A 109 -12.40 1.70 -18.09
CA SER A 109 -13.78 1.41 -18.47
C SER A 109 -14.74 2.05 -17.47
N PHE A 110 -15.72 2.78 -18.00
CA PHE A 110 -16.84 3.29 -17.22
C PHE A 110 -18.06 2.35 -17.25
N GLU A 111 -17.97 1.23 -17.97
CA GLU A 111 -19.07 0.25 -18.09
C GLU A 111 -19.20 -0.63 -16.83
N GLN A 112 -18.10 -0.83 -16.11
CA GLN A 112 -18.04 -1.65 -14.90
C GLN A 112 -17.37 -0.88 -13.76
N PRO A 113 -18.02 0.17 -13.22
CA PRO A 113 -17.44 0.94 -12.14
C PRO A 113 -17.33 0.07 -10.88
N VAL A 114 -16.12 0.02 -10.30
CA VAL A 114 -15.83 -0.71 -9.05
C VAL A 114 -16.67 -0.18 -7.88
N LEU A 115 -16.97 1.12 -7.88
CA LEU A 115 -17.87 1.75 -6.91
C LEU A 115 -19.11 2.31 -7.62
N ARG A 116 -20.28 1.74 -7.34
CA ARG A 116 -21.56 2.32 -7.75
C ARG A 116 -22.09 3.19 -6.61
N MET A 117 -21.83 4.49 -6.66
CA MET A 117 -22.50 5.42 -5.76
C MET A 117 -23.92 5.67 -6.32
N ARG A 118 -24.94 5.11 -5.65
CA ARG A 118 -26.32 5.56 -5.87
C ARG A 118 -26.49 6.84 -5.06
N VAL A 119 -26.53 7.98 -5.75
CA VAL A 119 -27.03 9.25 -5.20
C VAL A 119 -28.56 9.23 -5.16
#